data_AF-A0A436FU87-F1
#
_entry.id   AF-A0A436FU87-F1
#
_cell.length_a   1.000
_cell.length_b   1.000
_cell.length_c   1.000
_cell.angle_alpha   90.00
_cell.angle_beta   90.00
_cell.angle_gamma   90.00
#
_symmetry.space_group_name_H-M   'P 1'
#
loop_
_entity.id
_entity.type
_entity.pdbx_description
1 polymer ?
#
loop_
_entity_poly.entity_id
_entity_poly.type
_entity_poly.pdbx_seq_one_letter_code
_entity_poly.pdbx_strand_id
1 'polypeptide(L)'
;MKHQLNIIIGSTRPGRAGPVFAEWLETFAREHGKFEPVLTDIDTFKLPVLDEPHHPRLGNYKNDHTKAWSKAIDAADAFVFVAPEYNYFVAPAIVNAVDYLSREWK
;
A
#
# COMPACT_ATOMS: atom_id res chain seq x y z
N MET A 1 4.34 -4.87 -22.95
CA MET A 1 4.82 -4.16 -21.74
C MET A 1 4.25 -4.89 -20.53
N LYS A 2 4.97 -4.93 -19.41
CA LYS A 2 4.46 -5.50 -18.15
C LYS A 2 3.79 -4.39 -17.35
N HIS A 3 2.70 -4.70 -16.64
CA HIS A 3 2.04 -3.77 -15.74
C HIS A 3 2.74 -3.77 -14.37
N GLN A 4 2.94 -2.60 -13.76
CA GLN A 4 3.48 -2.54 -12.39
C GLN A 4 2.39 -2.95 -11.38
N LEU A 5 2.63 -4.03 -10.64
CA LEU A 5 1.73 -4.53 -9.60
C LEU A 5 2.30 -4.22 -8.22
N ASN A 6 1.71 -3.26 -7.51
CA ASN A 6 2.07 -3.04 -6.11
C ASN A 6 1.41 -4.09 -5.22
N ILE A 7 2.23 -4.90 -4.56
CA ILE A 7 1.81 -5.86 -3.53
C ILE A 7 1.96 -5.16 -2.17
N ILE A 8 0.84 -4.76 -1.59
CA ILE A 8 0.79 -3.88 -0.41
C ILE A 8 0.67 -4.72 0.87
N ILE A 9 1.68 -4.69 1.73
CA ILE A 9 1.65 -5.37 3.04
C ILE A 9 0.83 -4.50 4.01
N GLY A 10 -0.30 -5.04 4.46
CA GLY A 10 -1.33 -4.28 5.19
C GLY A 10 -1.18 -4.19 6.70
N SER A 11 -0.14 -4.79 7.29
CA SER A 11 0.06 -4.86 8.74
C SER A 11 1.26 -4.02 9.14
N THR A 12 1.17 -3.31 10.27
CA THR A 12 2.32 -2.61 10.89
C THR A 12 2.81 -3.29 12.16
N ARG A 13 2.17 -4.38 12.60
CA ARG A 13 2.53 -5.08 13.83
C ARG A 13 3.97 -5.64 13.77
N PRO A 14 4.77 -5.52 14.84
CA PRO A 14 6.01 -6.28 14.98
C PRO A 14 5.71 -7.79 14.91
N GLY A 15 6.56 -8.54 14.18
CA GLY A 15 6.38 -9.99 14.00
C GLY A 15 5.19 -10.39 13.11
N ARG A 16 4.67 -9.45 12.31
CA ARG A 16 3.60 -9.71 11.33
C ARG A 16 3.98 -10.80 10.32
N ALA A 17 3.01 -11.62 9.93
CA ALA A 17 3.18 -12.65 8.89
C ALA A 17 3.07 -12.11 7.45
N GLY A 18 2.61 -10.88 7.27
CA GLY A 18 2.35 -10.27 5.94
C GLY A 18 3.50 -10.38 4.93
N PRO A 19 4.76 -10.10 5.29
CA PRO A 19 5.90 -10.21 4.36
C PRO A 19 6.02 -11.58 3.70
N VAL A 20 5.81 -12.68 4.45
CA VAL A 20 5.91 -14.06 3.91
C VAL A 20 4.92 -14.29 2.76
N PHE A 21 3.68 -13.83 2.92
CA PHE A 21 2.66 -13.95 1.88
C PHE A 21 2.89 -12.99 0.71
N ALA A 22 3.47 -11.82 0.97
CA ALA A 22 3.81 -10.85 -0.06
C ALA A 22 4.95 -11.34 -0.96
N GLU A 23 6.00 -11.92 -0.38
CA GLU A 23 7.12 -12.53 -1.11
C GLU A 23 6.67 -13.73 -1.97
N TRP A 24 5.76 -14.55 -1.44
CA TRP A 24 5.12 -15.61 -2.22
C TRP A 24 4.34 -15.05 -3.42
N LEU A 25 3.52 -14.02 -3.20
CA LEU A 25 2.71 -13.41 -4.25
C LEU A 25 3.57 -12.68 -5.29
N GLU A 26 4.70 -12.09 -4.88
CA GLU A 26 5.68 -11.51 -5.79
C GLU A 26 6.23 -12.58 -6.73
N THR A 27 6.67 -13.71 -6.18
CA THR A 27 7.18 -14.84 -6.97
C THR A 27 6.14 -15.31 -7.98
N PHE A 28 4.90 -15.52 -7.51
CA PHE A 28 3.78 -15.92 -8.36
C PHE A 28 3.49 -14.92 -9.48
N ALA A 29 3.49 -13.61 -9.18
CA ALA A 29 3.25 -12.57 -10.16
C ALA A 29 4.39 -12.44 -11.19
N ARG A 30 5.65 -12.63 -10.76
CA ARG A 30 6.82 -12.69 -11.66
C ARG A 30 6.70 -13.87 -12.63
N GLU A 31 6.35 -15.05 -12.14
CA GLU A 31 6.16 -16.27 -12.94
C GLU A 31 5.01 -16.14 -13.94
N HIS A 32 3.92 -15.48 -13.57
CA HIS A 32 2.79 -15.20 -14.47
C HIS A 32 3.19 -14.32 -15.67
N GLY A 33 4.27 -13.54 -15.57
CA GLY A 33 4.91 -12.87 -16.70
C GLY A 33 4.23 -11.59 -17.22
N LYS A 34 2.97 -11.31 -16.84
CA LYS A 34 2.27 -10.06 -17.20
C LYS A 34 2.58 -8.86 -16.29
N PHE A 35 3.13 -9.10 -15.11
CA PHE A 35 3.36 -8.09 -14.10
C PHE A 35 4.84 -7.89 -13.79
N GLU A 36 5.20 -6.66 -13.44
CA GLU A 36 6.42 -6.32 -12.70
C GLU A 36 5.99 -6.02 -11.26
N PRO A 37 6.08 -7.00 -10.33
CA PRO A 37 5.60 -6.80 -8.98
C PRO A 37 6.58 -5.97 -8.15
N VAL A 38 6.03 -5.10 -7.30
CA VAL A 38 6.74 -4.23 -6.37
C VAL A 38 6.17 -4.44 -4.97
N LEU A 39 6.99 -4.92 -4.04
CA LEU A 39 6.60 -5.02 -2.64
C LEU A 39 6.53 -3.63 -2.00
N THR A 40 5.38 -3.32 -1.42
CA THR A 40 5.09 -2.02 -0.80
C THR A 40 4.61 -2.24 0.63
N ASP A 41 5.46 -1.99 1.63
CA ASP A 41 5.10 -2.21 3.03
C ASP A 41 4.63 -0.92 3.70
N ILE A 42 3.36 -0.86 4.13
CA ILE A 42 2.77 0.33 4.77
C ILE A 42 3.60 0.79 5.99
N ASP A 43 4.21 -0.14 6.73
CA ASP A 43 5.02 0.18 7.90
C ASP A 43 6.27 1.00 7.57
N THR A 44 6.77 0.94 6.33
CA THR A 44 7.96 1.73 5.92
C THR A 44 7.66 3.21 5.82
N PHE A 45 6.40 3.58 5.54
CA PHE A 45 5.98 4.96 5.39
C PHE A 45 5.72 5.65 6.73
N LYS A 46 5.59 4.89 7.83
CA LYS A 46 5.33 5.40 9.18
C LYS A 46 4.16 6.39 9.23
N LEU A 47 3.09 6.08 8.51
CA LEU A 47 1.88 6.89 8.46
C LEU A 47 1.27 7.01 9.87
N PRO A 48 1.19 8.21 10.47
CA PRO A 48 0.38 8.42 11.66
C PRO A 48 -1.10 8.26 11.32
N VAL A 49 -1.98 8.28 12.33
CA VAL A 49 -3.42 8.44 12.06
C VAL A 49 -3.60 9.73 11.27
N LEU A 50 -4.29 9.66 10.13
CA LEU A 50 -4.44 10.73 9.13
C LEU A 50 -4.21 12.14 9.69
N ASP A 51 -3.04 12.72 9.37
CA ASP A 51 -2.56 14.01 9.91
C ASP A 51 -2.37 15.10 8.84
N GLU A 52 -2.85 14.85 7.62
CA GLU A 52 -2.85 15.86 6.55
C GLU A 52 -3.91 16.94 6.83
N PRO A 53 -3.56 18.24 6.71
CA PRO A 53 -4.50 19.33 6.97
C PRO A 53 -5.54 19.53 5.86
N HIS A 54 -5.34 18.92 4.68
CA HIS A 54 -6.20 19.08 3.51
C HIS A 54 -6.79 17.75 3.07
N HIS A 55 -8.02 17.80 2.55
CA HIS A 55 -8.68 16.63 2.00
C HIS A 55 -7.88 16.00 0.83
N PRO A 56 -7.69 14.67 0.79
CA PRO A 56 -6.80 13.99 -0.16
C PRO A 56 -7.17 14.19 -1.63
N ARG A 57 -8.47 14.36 -1.94
CA ARG A 57 -8.94 14.72 -3.30
C ARG A 57 -8.24 15.94 -3.92
N LEU A 58 -7.74 16.87 -3.11
CA LEU A 58 -7.01 18.04 -3.60
C LEU A 58 -5.58 17.71 -4.07
N GLY A 59 -5.02 16.56 -3.67
CA GLY A 59 -3.61 16.20 -3.94
C GLY A 59 -2.58 17.16 -3.33
N ASN A 60 -3.00 17.99 -2.36
CA ASN A 60 -2.17 19.04 -1.74
C ASN A 60 -1.52 18.52 -0.45
N TYR A 61 -0.76 17.44 -0.57
CA TYR A 61 -0.09 16.77 0.55
C TYR A 61 1.06 17.61 1.11
N LYS A 62 1.08 17.81 2.42
CA LYS A 62 2.10 18.63 3.10
C LYS A 62 3.19 17.79 3.71
N ASN A 63 2.85 16.61 4.22
CA ASN A 63 3.78 15.77 4.96
C ASN A 63 4.60 14.87 4.02
N ASP A 64 5.85 14.62 4.38
CA ASP A 64 6.76 13.88 3.50
C ASP A 64 6.42 12.39 3.41
N HIS A 65 5.91 11.79 4.49
CA HIS A 65 5.41 10.42 4.46
C HIS A 65 4.21 10.27 3.50
N THR A 66 3.31 11.26 3.46
CA THR A 66 2.18 11.25 2.52
C THR A 66 2.64 11.40 1.08
N LYS A 67 3.60 12.29 0.80
CA LYS A 67 4.17 12.43 -0.56
C LYS A 67 4.87 11.15 -1.00
N ALA A 68 5.61 10.50 -0.09
CA ALA A 68 6.25 9.21 -0.37
C ALA A 68 5.22 8.12 -0.66
N TRP A 69 4.15 8.05 0.14
CA TRP A 69 3.05 7.11 -0.04
C TRP A 69 2.30 7.34 -1.36
N SER A 70 1.92 8.59 -1.64
CA SER A 70 1.31 9.02 -2.89
C SER A 70 2.17 8.60 -4.09
N LYS A 71 3.47 8.89 -4.07
CA LYS A 71 4.40 8.51 -5.14
C LYS A 71 4.46 6.99 -5.35
N ALA A 72 4.44 6.21 -4.28
CA ALA A 72 4.50 4.75 -4.37
C ALA A 72 3.24 4.17 -5.02
N ILE A 73 2.06 4.69 -4.69
CA ILE A 73 0.78 4.21 -5.24
C ILE A 73 0.53 4.74 -6.66
N ASP A 74 0.86 6.00 -6.94
CA ASP A 74 0.69 6.61 -8.28
C ASP A 74 1.55 5.94 -9.36
N ALA A 75 2.64 5.28 -8.98
CA ALA A 75 3.49 4.53 -9.91
C ALA A 75 2.88 3.18 -10.36
N ALA A 76 1.83 2.69 -9.70
CA ALA A 76 1.28 1.36 -9.95
C ALA A 76 0.17 1.37 -11.00
N ASP A 77 0.17 0.36 -11.87
CA ASP A 77 -0.95 0.09 -12.79
C ASP A 77 -2.01 -0.80 -12.14
N ALA A 78 -1.64 -1.55 -11.10
CA ALA A 78 -2.50 -2.44 -10.35
C ALA A 78 -2.02 -2.60 -8.91
N PHE A 79 -2.93 -2.97 -8.01
CA PHE A 79 -2.63 -3.16 -6.59
C PHE A 79 -3.28 -4.44 -6.06
N VAL A 80 -2.62 -5.06 -5.09
CA VAL A 80 -3.17 -6.16 -4.30
C VAL A 80 -2.75 -6.00 -2.85
N PHE A 81 -3.70 -6.08 -1.92
CA PHE A 81 -3.42 -5.98 -0.50
C PHE A 81 -3.22 -7.36 0.12
N VAL A 82 -2.09 -7.56 0.79
CA VAL A 82 -1.89 -8.64 1.77
C VAL A 82 -2.50 -8.16 3.09
N ALA A 83 -3.80 -8.37 3.21
CA ALA A 83 -4.59 -7.88 4.33
C ALA A 83 -4.66 -8.92 5.46
N PRO A 84 -4.17 -8.60 6.68
CA PRO A 84 -4.52 -9.40 7.84
C PRO A 84 -5.95 -9.07 8.29
N GLU A 85 -6.58 -10.01 8.97
CA GLU A 85 -7.85 -9.80 9.65
C GLU A 85 -7.62 -9.44 11.12
N TYR A 86 -8.17 -8.31 11.57
CA TYR A 86 -8.22 -7.93 12.98
C TYR A 86 -9.68 -7.83 13.42
N ASN A 87 -10.11 -8.69 14.36
CA ASN A 87 -11.47 -8.72 14.90
C ASN A 87 -12.56 -8.75 13.82
N TYR A 88 -12.42 -9.59 12.80
CA TYR A 88 -13.35 -9.68 11.66
C TYR A 88 -13.39 -8.44 10.75
N PHE A 89 -12.37 -7.58 10.82
CA PHE A 89 -12.22 -6.41 9.94
C PHE A 89 -10.84 -6.38 9.27
N VAL A 90 -10.74 -5.58 8.22
CA VAL A 90 -9.45 -5.23 7.62
C VAL A 90 -8.58 -4.47 8.64
N ALA A 91 -7.26 -4.65 8.56
CA ALA A 91 -6.33 -3.93 9.42
C ALA A 91 -6.56 -2.39 9.36
N PRO A 92 -6.62 -1.68 10.49
CA PRO A 92 -6.76 -0.22 10.50
C PRO A 92 -5.64 0.51 9.74
N ALA A 93 -4.45 -0.09 9.66
CA ALA A 93 -3.35 0.45 8.86
C ALA A 93 -3.68 0.54 7.37
N ILE A 94 -4.43 -0.43 6.82
CA ILE A 94 -4.92 -0.37 5.43
C ILE A 94 -5.93 0.76 5.28
N VAL A 95 -6.93 0.83 6.18
CA VAL A 95 -7.97 1.86 6.12
C VAL A 95 -7.34 3.24 6.13
N ASN A 96 -6.45 3.49 7.11
CA ASN A 96 -5.72 4.74 7.23
C ASN A 96 -4.90 5.05 5.97
N ALA A 97 -4.14 4.08 5.44
CA ALA A 97 -3.34 4.29 4.24
C ALA A 97 -4.19 4.61 2.99
N VAL A 98 -5.38 4.01 2.88
CA VAL A 98 -6.34 4.35 1.81
C VAL A 98 -6.85 5.77 1.99
N ASP A 99 -7.21 6.17 3.22
CA ASP A 99 -7.73 7.50 3.54
C ASP A 99 -6.73 8.65 3.28
N TYR A 100 -5.42 8.38 3.31
CA TYR A 100 -4.40 9.39 2.99
C TYR A 100 -4.45 9.86 1.53
N LEU A 101 -4.97 9.04 0.62
CA LEU A 101 -4.89 9.26 -0.82
C LEU A 101 -6.27 9.25 -1.46
N SER A 102 -6.38 9.71 -2.70
CA SER A 102 -7.67 9.71 -3.40
C SER A 102 -7.53 9.60 -4.91
N ARG A 103 -6.61 10.36 -5.50
CA ARG A 103 -6.47 10.40 -6.96
C ARG A 103 -5.70 9.19 -7.50
N GLU A 104 -4.95 8.56 -6.62
CA GLU A 104 -4.04 7.44 -6.86
C GLU A 104 -4.79 6.09 -6.94
N TRP A 105 -5.98 5.97 -6.34
CA TRP A 105 -6.78 4.73 -6.30
C TRP A 105 -7.70 4.51 -7.51
N LYS A 106 -7.34 5.03 -8.68
CA LYS A 106 -8.19 4.96 -9.86
C LYS A 106 -8.14 3.63 -10.59
#